data_AF-A0A090S0W1-F1
#
_entry.id   AF-A0A090S0W1-F1
#
_cell.length_a   1.000
_cell.length_b   1.000
_cell.length_c   1.000
_cell.angle_alpha   90.00
_cell.angle_beta   90.00
_cell.angle_gamma   90.00
#
_symmetry.space_group_name_H-M   'P 1'
#
loop_
_entity.id
_entity.type
_entity.pdbx_description
1 polymer ?
#
loop_
_entity_poly.entity_id
_entity_poly.type
_entity_poly.pdbx_seq_one_letter_code
_entity_poly.pdbx_strand_id
1 'polypeptide(L)'
;MQAYQNINKGEAYWVTTDLFDTDENDKIIEHWDVISAYVKNSNGDKDQVAGPTEPNDLDKTTENKELVRTFLCDVMVLGQSDVASKYVDFQNIPVHSESTVDEPQKYEGCYEQVFKIIGQGNTVVAYSRVFYQGQEVARFDIFRVQDGKIVEMWVNQEPVPPKEEWVNGGKF
;
A
#
# COMPACT_ATOMS: atom_id res chain seq x y z
N MET A 1 -6.44 -5.88 -4.61
CA MET A 1 -7.81 -6.15 -4.13
C MET A 1 -7.71 -6.30 -2.61
N GLN A 2 -8.51 -5.55 -1.85
CA GLN A 2 -8.53 -5.58 -0.37
C GLN A 2 -9.84 -6.23 0.09
N ALA A 3 -9.88 -6.84 1.26
CA ALA A 3 -11.08 -7.47 1.80
C ALA A 3 -11.68 -6.63 2.94
N TYR A 4 -12.97 -6.31 2.82
CA TYR A 4 -13.78 -5.77 3.91
C TYR A 4 -14.37 -6.90 4.74
N GLN A 5 -14.14 -6.87 6.06
CA GLN A 5 -14.64 -7.89 6.98
C GLN A 5 -15.60 -7.29 8.00
N ASN A 6 -16.79 -7.88 8.13
CA ASN A 6 -17.76 -7.58 9.19
C ASN A 6 -17.70 -8.68 10.24
N ILE A 7 -17.11 -8.38 11.40
CA ILE A 7 -16.89 -9.33 12.49
C ILE A 7 -17.86 -8.99 13.63
N ASN A 8 -18.33 -10.02 14.36
CA ASN A 8 -19.22 -9.87 15.53
C ASN A 8 -20.51 -9.08 15.27
N LYS A 9 -21.22 -9.36 14.16
CA LYS A 9 -22.53 -8.73 13.82
C LYS A 9 -22.46 -7.21 13.65
N GLY A 10 -21.34 -6.67 13.19
CA GLY A 10 -21.17 -5.25 12.88
C GLY A 10 -20.58 -4.42 14.02
N GLU A 11 -20.01 -5.06 15.03
CA GLU A 11 -19.31 -4.38 16.14
C GLU A 11 -17.93 -3.85 15.72
N ALA A 12 -17.26 -4.50 14.76
CA ALA A 12 -16.01 -4.02 14.19
C ALA A 12 -15.92 -4.34 12.71
N TYR A 13 -15.46 -3.36 11.95
CA TYR A 13 -15.20 -3.48 10.52
C TYR A 13 -13.70 -3.36 10.28
N TRP A 14 -13.16 -4.18 9.40
CA TRP A 14 -11.73 -4.22 9.11
C TRP A 14 -11.47 -4.20 7.62
N VAL A 15 -10.33 -3.62 7.24
CA VAL A 15 -9.75 -3.70 5.90
C VAL A 15 -8.46 -4.48 5.99
N THR A 16 -8.41 -5.57 5.22
CA THR A 16 -7.21 -6.40 5.11
C THR A 16 -6.65 -6.33 3.71
N THR A 17 -5.32 -6.18 3.63
CA THR A 17 -4.57 -6.37 2.39
C THR A 17 -3.74 -7.63 2.53
N ASP A 18 -4.03 -8.61 1.68
CA ASP A 18 -3.32 -9.88 1.64
C ASP A 18 -2.51 -10.00 0.35
N LEU A 19 -1.26 -10.43 0.48
CA LEU A 19 -0.39 -10.84 -0.63
C LEU A 19 -0.08 -12.33 -0.48
N PHE A 20 -0.43 -13.11 -1.50
CA PHE A 20 -0.12 -14.53 -1.57
C PHE A 20 0.94 -14.78 -2.66
N ASP A 21 1.92 -15.61 -2.34
CA ASP A 21 2.82 -16.21 -3.33
C ASP A 21 2.46 -17.69 -3.51
N THR A 22 2.50 -18.17 -4.75
CA THR A 22 2.08 -19.53 -5.12
C THR A 22 3.16 -20.27 -5.88
N ASP A 23 3.29 -21.57 -5.64
CA ASP A 23 4.17 -22.45 -6.41
C ASP A 23 3.60 -22.76 -7.81
N GLU A 24 4.34 -23.54 -8.62
CA GLU A 24 3.91 -23.94 -9.96
C GLU A 24 2.65 -24.83 -10.00
N ASN A 25 2.15 -25.28 -8.84
CA ASN A 25 0.93 -26.09 -8.70
C ASN A 25 -0.22 -25.30 -8.06
N ASP A 26 -0.14 -23.96 -8.08
CA ASP A 26 -1.11 -23.04 -7.49
C ASP A 26 -1.29 -23.21 -5.96
N LYS A 27 -0.29 -23.73 -5.26
CA LYS A 27 -0.33 -23.83 -3.78
C LYS A 27 0.30 -22.60 -3.17
N ILE A 28 -0.35 -22.07 -2.12
CA ILE A 28 0.18 -20.96 -1.33
C ILE A 28 1.44 -21.42 -0.60
N ILE A 29 2.55 -20.71 -0.83
CA ILE A 29 3.85 -20.95 -0.18
C ILE A 29 4.26 -19.81 0.75
N GLU A 30 3.82 -18.59 0.47
CA GLU A 30 4.03 -17.43 1.32
C GLU A 30 2.74 -16.59 1.38
N HIS A 31 2.53 -15.93 2.52
CA HIS A 31 1.39 -15.05 2.77
C HIS A 31 1.85 -13.90 3.67
N TRP A 32 1.56 -12.66 3.24
CA TRP A 32 1.75 -11.46 4.05
C TRP A 32 0.43 -10.72 4.13
N ASP A 33 0.10 -10.25 5.32
CA ASP A 33 -1.12 -9.51 5.59
C ASP A 33 -0.84 -8.23 6.37
N VAL A 34 -1.67 -7.23 6.11
CA VAL A 34 -1.85 -6.07 6.98
C VAL A 34 -3.33 -5.88 7.22
N ILE A 35 -3.70 -5.61 8.46
CA ILE A 35 -5.08 -5.35 8.86
C ILE A 35 -5.20 -4.01 9.59
N SER A 36 -6.19 -3.21 9.20
CA SER A 36 -6.55 -1.96 9.89
C SER A 36 -8.05 -1.84 10.06
N ALA A 37 -8.46 -1.00 11.01
CA ALA A 37 -9.88 -0.72 11.21
C ALA A 37 -10.47 -0.07 9.95
N TYR A 38 -11.66 -0.50 9.57
CA TYR A 38 -12.46 0.18 8.57
C TYR A 38 -13.23 1.31 9.26
N VAL A 39 -12.93 2.53 8.84
CA VAL A 39 -13.62 3.74 9.27
C VAL A 39 -14.60 4.12 8.17
N LYS A 40 -15.90 3.95 8.46
CA LYS A 40 -16.95 4.30 7.51
C LYS A 40 -16.86 5.79 7.17
N ASN A 41 -16.43 6.10 5.95
CA ASN A 41 -16.34 7.48 5.48
C ASN A 41 -17.70 7.91 4.93
N SER A 42 -18.20 9.07 5.36
CA SER A 42 -19.40 9.69 4.78
C SER A 42 -19.17 10.22 3.35
N ASN A 43 -17.90 10.40 2.95
CA ASN A 43 -17.49 10.78 1.59
C ASN A 43 -17.04 9.53 0.82
N GLY A 44 -17.98 8.90 0.10
CA GLY A 44 -17.79 7.60 -0.54
C GLY A 44 -16.63 7.50 -1.54
N ASP A 45 -16.19 8.61 -2.14
CA ASP A 45 -15.13 8.62 -3.15
C ASP A 45 -13.70 8.48 -2.57
N LYS A 46 -13.52 8.66 -1.25
CA LYS A 46 -12.24 8.47 -0.54
C LYS A 46 -12.31 7.34 0.49
N ASP A 47 -13.29 6.46 0.36
CA ASP A 47 -13.43 5.30 1.24
C ASP A 47 -12.25 4.34 1.06
N GLN A 48 -11.81 3.66 2.14
CA GLN A 48 -10.66 2.74 2.15
C GLN A 48 -10.72 1.66 1.07
N VAL A 49 -11.93 1.26 0.65
CA VAL A 49 -12.14 0.22 -0.37
C VAL A 49 -12.84 0.72 -1.63
N ALA A 50 -13.00 2.04 -1.78
CA ALA A 50 -13.54 2.64 -3.00
C ALA A 50 -12.52 2.63 -4.15
N GLY A 51 -13.00 2.94 -5.34
CA GLY A 51 -12.19 3.06 -6.56
C GLY A 51 -12.19 1.78 -7.41
N PRO A 52 -11.53 1.83 -8.58
CA PRO A 52 -11.56 0.74 -9.55
C PRO A 52 -10.82 -0.50 -9.04
N THR A 53 -11.38 -1.70 -9.28
CA THR A 53 -10.75 -2.99 -8.93
C THR A 53 -10.10 -3.68 -10.11
N GLU A 54 -10.55 -3.38 -11.33
CA GLU A 54 -10.04 -4.00 -12.55
C GLU A 54 -8.80 -3.25 -13.06
N PRO A 55 -7.69 -3.95 -13.34
CA PRO A 55 -6.52 -3.34 -14.00
C PRO A 55 -6.80 -3.09 -15.48
N ASN A 56 -6.21 -2.03 -16.02
CA ASN A 56 -6.14 -1.76 -17.47
C ASN A 56 -4.67 -1.66 -17.92
N ASP A 57 -4.40 -1.32 -19.18
CA ASP A 57 -3.03 -1.19 -19.72
C ASP A 57 -2.12 -2.38 -19.40
N LEU A 58 -2.63 -3.61 -19.58
CA LEU A 58 -1.95 -4.86 -19.21
C LEU A 58 -0.57 -5.00 -19.86
N ASP A 59 -0.38 -4.42 -21.05
CA ASP A 59 0.88 -4.36 -21.79
C ASP A 59 1.94 -3.47 -21.13
N LYS A 60 1.55 -2.55 -20.24
CA LYS A 60 2.45 -1.62 -19.53
C LYS A 60 2.89 -2.09 -18.15
N THR A 61 2.57 -3.34 -17.76
CA THR A 61 2.86 -3.87 -16.42
C THR A 61 4.31 -3.62 -15.97
N THR A 62 5.28 -3.94 -16.83
CA THR A 62 6.71 -3.78 -16.52
C THR A 62 7.10 -2.31 -16.34
N GLU A 63 6.62 -1.44 -17.22
CA GLU A 63 6.90 0.01 -17.18
C GLU A 63 6.31 0.63 -15.91
N ASN A 64 5.06 0.32 -15.59
CA ASN A 64 4.38 0.87 -14.41
C ASN A 64 5.02 0.37 -13.10
N LYS A 65 5.45 -0.90 -13.04
CA LYS A 65 6.20 -1.41 -11.89
C LYS A 65 7.54 -0.68 -11.71
N GLU A 66 8.24 -0.39 -12.80
CA GLU A 66 9.51 0.34 -12.71
C GLU A 66 9.29 1.79 -12.28
N LEU A 67 8.29 2.49 -12.83
CA LEU A 67 7.92 3.84 -12.41
C LEU A 67 7.69 3.92 -10.89
N VAL A 68 6.87 3.01 -10.35
CA VAL A 68 6.55 2.97 -8.92
C VAL A 68 7.77 2.58 -8.08
N ARG A 69 8.59 1.65 -8.56
CA ARG A 69 9.85 1.31 -7.89
C ARG A 69 10.77 2.52 -7.78
N THR A 70 10.98 3.26 -8.88
CA THR A 70 11.84 4.44 -8.88
C THR A 70 11.27 5.53 -7.98
N PHE A 71 9.96 5.76 -8.00
CA PHE A 71 9.28 6.66 -7.07
C PHE A 71 9.55 6.28 -5.61
N LEU A 72 9.33 5.02 -5.23
CA LEU A 72 9.56 4.55 -3.86
C LEU A 72 11.03 4.74 -3.45
N CYS A 73 11.98 4.41 -4.32
CA CYS A 73 13.40 4.58 -4.04
C CYS A 73 13.79 6.07 -3.90
N ASP A 74 13.50 6.90 -4.89
CA ASP A 74 13.93 8.30 -4.91
C ASP A 74 13.26 9.13 -3.81
N VAL A 75 11.96 8.95 -3.64
CA VAL A 75 11.13 9.85 -2.83
C VAL A 75 10.89 9.25 -1.44
N MET A 76 10.38 8.03 -1.38
CA MET A 76 9.92 7.45 -0.12
C MET A 76 11.08 6.89 0.72
N VAL A 77 12.13 6.37 0.09
CA VAL A 77 13.35 5.87 0.78
C VAL A 77 14.41 6.97 0.90
N LEU A 78 14.79 7.63 -0.20
CA LEU A 78 15.88 8.61 -0.18
C LEU A 78 15.44 10.03 0.23
N GLY A 79 14.13 10.31 0.31
CA GLY A 79 13.61 11.60 0.74
C GLY A 79 13.87 12.74 -0.27
N GLN A 80 14.02 12.43 -1.56
CA GLN A 80 14.28 13.44 -2.59
C GLN A 80 12.97 14.14 -3.01
N SER A 81 12.45 15.01 -2.15
CA SER A 81 11.19 15.73 -2.37
C SER A 81 11.17 16.55 -3.66
N ASP A 82 12.33 17.04 -4.11
CA ASP A 82 12.46 17.86 -5.31
C ASP A 82 12.12 17.10 -6.60
N VAL A 83 12.24 15.77 -6.59
CA VAL A 83 11.92 14.93 -7.75
C VAL A 83 10.52 14.31 -7.69
N ALA A 84 9.77 14.48 -6.60
CA ALA A 84 8.45 13.86 -6.40
C ALA A 84 7.45 14.20 -7.52
N SER A 85 7.46 15.45 -8.00
CA SER A 85 6.59 15.92 -9.09
C SER A 85 6.80 15.17 -10.42
N LYS A 86 7.91 14.44 -10.59
CA LYS A 86 8.12 13.55 -11.73
C LYS A 86 7.20 12.34 -11.70
N TYR A 87 6.75 11.92 -10.53
CA TYR A 87 5.98 10.70 -10.33
C TYR A 87 4.52 10.96 -9.95
N VAL A 88 4.28 11.92 -9.05
CA VAL A 88 2.97 12.13 -8.41
C VAL A 88 2.72 13.62 -8.13
N ASP A 89 1.47 14.03 -8.20
CA ASP A 89 0.99 15.31 -7.68
C ASP A 89 0.31 15.08 -6.33
N PHE A 90 1.08 15.20 -5.24
CA PHE A 90 0.57 14.97 -3.88
C PHE A 90 -0.59 15.90 -3.49
N GLN A 91 -0.75 17.07 -4.14
CA GLN A 91 -1.83 18.00 -3.80
C GLN A 91 -3.19 17.55 -4.32
N ASN A 92 -3.20 16.79 -5.42
CA ASN A 92 -4.42 16.46 -6.16
C ASN A 92 -4.68 14.94 -6.27
N ILE A 93 -3.83 14.11 -5.68
CA ILE A 93 -4.01 12.67 -5.72
C ILE A 93 -5.14 12.20 -4.77
N PRO A 94 -6.09 11.38 -5.23
CA PRO A 94 -6.98 10.65 -4.34
C PRO A 94 -6.21 9.59 -3.55
N VAL A 95 -6.38 9.63 -2.23
CA VAL A 95 -5.77 8.68 -1.29
C VAL A 95 -6.90 8.01 -0.50
N HIS A 96 -6.87 6.67 -0.50
CA HIS A 96 -7.81 5.81 0.19
C HIS A 96 -7.09 5.15 1.37
N SER A 97 -7.34 5.66 2.57
CA SER A 97 -6.68 5.19 3.78
C SER A 97 -7.59 5.31 4.98
N GLU A 98 -7.19 4.66 6.07
CA GLU A 98 -7.77 4.91 7.38
C GLU A 98 -7.47 6.37 7.80
N SER A 99 -8.35 6.97 8.61
CA SER A 99 -8.32 8.40 8.95
C SER A 99 -7.11 8.84 9.77
N THR A 100 -6.43 7.93 10.48
CA THR A 100 -5.20 8.25 11.23
C THR A 100 -3.94 8.16 10.38
N VAL A 101 -4.04 7.66 9.15
CA VAL A 101 -2.93 7.66 8.19
C VAL A 101 -2.71 9.08 7.69
N ASP A 102 -1.51 9.60 7.89
CA ASP A 102 -1.10 10.92 7.44
C ASP A 102 -0.99 10.99 5.90
N GLU A 103 -1.00 12.21 5.36
CA GLU A 103 -0.81 12.46 3.92
C GLU A 103 0.49 11.80 3.40
N PRO A 104 0.50 11.17 2.21
CA PRO A 104 1.66 10.42 1.71
C PRO A 104 2.97 11.21 1.69
N GLN A 105 2.92 12.52 1.40
CA GLN A 105 4.09 13.41 1.40
C GLN A 105 4.82 13.43 2.75
N LYS A 106 4.13 13.23 3.88
CA LYS A 106 4.79 13.21 5.19
C LYS A 106 5.68 11.99 5.41
N TYR A 107 5.54 10.96 4.58
CA TYR A 107 6.32 9.72 4.66
C TYR A 107 7.55 9.73 3.73
N GLU A 108 7.84 10.84 3.05
CA GLU A 108 9.08 10.99 2.28
C GLU A 108 10.31 10.72 3.17
N GLY A 109 11.22 9.86 2.68
CA GLY A 109 12.40 9.42 3.43
C GLY A 109 12.13 8.54 4.66
N CYS A 110 10.91 8.04 4.85
CA CYS A 110 10.55 7.22 6.01
C CYS A 110 10.50 5.71 5.70
N TYR A 111 10.65 5.31 4.43
CA TYR A 111 10.64 3.90 4.04
C TYR A 111 12.03 3.32 4.25
N GLU A 112 12.15 2.36 5.17
CA GLU A 112 13.41 1.68 5.43
C GLU A 112 13.68 0.59 4.38
N GLN A 113 12.62 -0.11 3.95
CA GLN A 113 12.73 -1.20 3.00
C GLN A 113 11.43 -1.41 2.23
N VAL A 114 11.54 -1.63 0.91
CA VAL A 114 10.46 -2.16 0.07
C VAL A 114 10.71 -3.66 -0.14
N PHE A 115 9.91 -4.52 0.47
CA PHE A 115 10.11 -5.98 0.45
C PHE A 115 9.65 -6.62 -0.84
N LYS A 116 8.47 -6.22 -1.33
CA LYS A 116 7.87 -6.81 -2.52
C LYS A 116 7.26 -5.69 -3.37
N ILE A 117 7.39 -5.86 -4.69
CA ILE A 117 6.66 -5.06 -5.67
C ILE A 117 6.04 -5.99 -6.72
N ILE A 118 4.71 -6.01 -6.76
CA ILE A 118 3.92 -6.76 -7.74
C ILE A 118 3.07 -5.79 -8.54
N GLY A 119 2.53 -6.22 -9.67
CA GLY A 119 1.65 -5.37 -10.45
C GLY A 119 1.06 -6.11 -11.64
N GLN A 120 -0.05 -5.58 -12.12
CA GLN A 120 -0.74 -6.02 -13.31
C GLN A 120 -1.31 -4.78 -14.01
N GLY A 121 -0.87 -4.57 -15.24
CA GLY A 121 -1.18 -3.40 -16.03
C GLY A 121 -0.88 -2.10 -15.29
N ASN A 122 -1.91 -1.30 -15.06
CA ASN A 122 -1.82 -0.02 -14.39
C ASN A 122 -2.02 -0.04 -12.87
N THR A 123 -2.12 -1.22 -12.26
CA THR A 123 -2.15 -1.39 -10.81
C THR A 123 -0.85 -1.98 -10.31
N VAL A 124 -0.20 -1.32 -9.37
CA VAL A 124 1.07 -1.75 -8.76
C VAL A 124 0.92 -1.78 -7.25
N VAL A 125 1.47 -2.78 -6.58
CA VAL A 125 1.42 -2.91 -5.12
C VAL A 125 2.84 -3.00 -4.58
N ALA A 126 3.11 -2.25 -3.52
CA ALA A 126 4.34 -2.35 -2.75
C ALA A 126 4.03 -2.78 -1.30
N TYR A 127 4.84 -3.69 -0.78
CA TYR A 127 4.85 -4.06 0.63
C TYR A 127 6.15 -3.58 1.28
N SER A 128 6.06 -2.75 2.31
CA SER A 128 7.20 -1.99 2.84
C SER A 128 7.25 -1.96 4.36
N ARG A 129 8.46 -1.83 4.91
CA ARG A 129 8.75 -1.41 6.30
C ARG A 129 8.97 0.08 6.30
N VAL A 130 8.21 0.76 7.14
CA VAL A 130 8.24 2.22 7.26
C VAL A 130 8.46 2.57 8.72
N PHE A 131 9.37 3.49 9.00
CA PHE A 131 9.59 4.03 10.33
C PHE A 131 9.11 5.47 10.37
N TYR A 132 8.00 5.72 11.08
CA TYR A 132 7.34 7.01 11.08
C TYR A 132 6.92 7.41 12.49
N GLN A 133 7.24 8.65 12.89
CA GLN A 133 6.93 9.19 14.23
C GLN A 133 7.33 8.28 15.40
N GLY A 134 8.46 7.57 15.27
CA GLY A 134 8.97 6.67 16.32
C GLY A 134 8.32 5.28 16.35
N GLN A 135 7.46 4.96 15.39
CA GLN A 135 6.78 3.67 15.26
C GLN A 135 7.18 3.00 13.94
N GLU A 136 7.53 1.71 14.01
CA GLU A 136 7.66 0.86 12.84
C GLU A 136 6.30 0.34 12.41
N VAL A 137 6.00 0.42 11.12
CA VAL A 137 4.76 -0.09 10.51
C VAL A 137 5.05 -0.98 9.30
N ALA A 138 4.25 -2.04 9.18
CA ALA A 138 4.11 -2.81 7.96
C ALA A 138 3.04 -2.14 7.10
N ARG A 139 3.38 -1.83 5.85
CA ARG A 139 2.55 -0.99 5.00
C ARG A 139 2.41 -1.57 3.60
N PHE A 140 1.17 -1.66 3.14
CA PHE A 140 0.85 -1.83 1.74
C PHE A 140 0.43 -0.51 1.12
N ASP A 141 1.09 -0.16 0.02
CA ASP A 141 0.66 0.90 -0.88
C ASP A 141 0.24 0.28 -2.21
N ILE A 142 -0.99 0.56 -2.63
CA ILE A 142 -1.50 0.19 -3.95
C ILE A 142 -1.56 1.48 -4.77
N PHE A 143 -1.02 1.44 -5.98
CA PHE A 143 -0.90 2.57 -6.88
C PHE A 143 -1.70 2.31 -8.14
N ARG A 144 -2.46 3.31 -8.58
CA ARG A 144 -2.95 3.40 -9.95
C ARG A 144 -2.00 4.30 -10.74
N VAL A 145 -1.57 3.81 -11.89
CA VAL A 145 -0.72 4.56 -12.82
C VAL A 145 -1.53 4.96 -14.05
N GLN A 146 -1.33 6.18 -14.55
CA GLN A 146 -1.87 6.63 -15.82
C GLN A 146 -0.92 7.65 -16.43
N ASP A 147 -0.68 7.53 -17.74
CA ASP A 147 0.15 8.49 -18.51
C ASP A 147 1.52 8.79 -17.87
N GLY A 148 2.17 7.77 -17.31
CA GLY A 148 3.48 7.88 -16.66
C GLY A 148 3.46 8.57 -15.28
N LYS A 149 2.29 8.69 -14.64
CA LYS A 149 2.10 9.28 -13.31
C LYS A 149 1.32 8.34 -12.40
N ILE A 150 1.60 8.42 -11.11
CA ILE A 150 0.74 7.86 -10.06
C ILE A 150 -0.45 8.81 -9.91
N VAL A 151 -1.66 8.29 -10.10
CA VAL A 151 -2.90 9.09 -10.13
C VAL A 151 -3.90 8.72 -9.03
N GLU A 152 -3.67 7.63 -8.30
CA GLU A 152 -4.53 7.19 -7.19
C GLU A 152 -3.72 6.27 -6.26
N MET A 153 -3.99 6.33 -4.96
CA MET A 153 -3.30 5.53 -3.94
C MET A 153 -4.26 4.92 -2.94
N TRP A 154 -4.05 3.65 -2.59
CA TRP A 154 -4.63 3.04 -1.40
C TRP A 154 -3.52 2.69 -0.42
N VAL A 155 -3.77 2.97 0.85
CA VAL A 155 -2.81 2.72 1.93
C VAL A 155 -3.49 1.91 3.01
N ASN A 156 -2.87 0.77 3.34
CA ASN A 156 -3.21 0.00 4.53
C ASN A 156 -1.93 -0.22 5.34
N GLN A 157 -1.97 0.03 6.63
CA GLN A 157 -0.80 -0.11 7.50
C GLN A 157 -1.18 -0.58 8.89
N GLU A 158 -0.27 -1.30 9.53
CA GLU A 158 -0.38 -1.69 10.93
C GLU A 158 0.97 -1.57 11.64
N PRO A 159 0.98 -1.29 12.96
CA PRO A 159 2.21 -1.33 13.75
C PRO A 159 2.87 -2.71 13.71
N VAL A 160 4.19 -2.73 13.50
CA VAL A 160 4.97 -3.95 13.75
C VAL A 160 5.10 -4.12 15.26
N PRO A 161 4.65 -5.25 15.84
CA PRO A 161 4.78 -5.47 17.28
C PRO A 161 6.25 -5.53 17.68
N PRO A 162 6.58 -5.25 18.95
CA PRO A 162 7.94 -5.40 19.45
C PRO A 162 8.41 -6.84 19.29
N LYS A 163 9.71 -7.03 19.11
CA LYS A 163 10.31 -8.33 18.75
C LYS A 163 10.00 -9.44 19.75
N GLU A 164 9.81 -9.07 21.02
CA GLU A 164 9.48 -9.98 22.12
C GLU A 164 8.08 -10.60 21.99
N GLU A 165 7.19 -9.97 21.22
CA GLU A 165 5.83 -10.45 20.96
C GLU A 165 5.72 -11.28 19.67
N TRP A 166 6.83 -11.45 18.93
CA TRP A 166 6.81 -12.19 17.68
C TRP A 166 6.63 -13.69 17.93
N VAL A 167 5.57 -14.24 17.35
CA VAL A 167 5.29 -15.69 17.37
C VAL A 167 5.90 -16.44 16.18
N ASN A 168 6.49 -15.71 15.22
CA ASN A 168 7.13 -16.20 14.00
C ASN A 168 8.28 -15.25 13.55
N GLY A 169 8.63 -15.23 12.27
CA GLY A 169 9.68 -14.35 11.71
C GLY A 169 9.39 -12.84 11.81
N GLY A 170 8.20 -12.44 12.29
CA GLY A 170 7.74 -11.06 12.30
C GLY A 170 6.81 -10.79 11.12
N LYS A 171 6.68 -9.51 10.74
CA LYS A 171 5.87 -9.06 9.60
C LYS A 171 6.59 -9.16 8.24
N PHE A 172 7.88 -9.46 8.23
CA PHE A 172 8.73 -9.42 7.02
C PHE A 172 9.56 -10.68 6.83
#